data_AF-A0A067Q5G5-F1
#
_entry.id   AF-A0A067Q5G5-F1
#
_cell.length_a   1.000
_cell.length_b   1.000
_cell.length_c   1.000
_cell.angle_alpha   90.00
_cell.angle_beta   90.00
_cell.angle_gamma   90.00
#
_symmetry.space_group_name_H-M   'P 1'
#
loop_
_entity.id
_entity.type
_entity.pdbx_description
1 polymer ?
#
loop_
_entity_poly.entity_id
_entity_poly.type
_entity_poly.pdbx_seq_one_letter_code
_entity_poly.pdbx_strand_id
1 'polypeptide(L)'
;MLDHEPMCGRPDCDQPGHSSHVNEFFVEKIVGRRENPASGGFSWLVKWDHYPISQATWEVGGDIGGSEKLVEQFRLEALEEGWDVDQNPSLLLGEAIDGGWFLDY
;
A
#
# COMPACT_ATOMS: atom_id res chain seq x y z
N MET A 1 -11.09 -49.55 20.16
CA MET A 1 -9.67 -49.17 20.06
C MET A 1 -9.67 -47.72 19.63
N LEU A 2 -9.18 -46.83 20.49
CA LEU A 2 -9.06 -45.39 20.24
C LEU A 2 -7.97 -45.09 19.18
N ASP A 3 -7.96 -43.84 18.68
CA ASP A 3 -6.81 -43.08 18.14
C ASP A 3 -6.38 -43.42 16.69
N HIS A 4 -6.15 -42.48 15.77
CA HIS A 4 -5.84 -41.05 15.86
C HIS A 4 -6.07 -40.41 14.47
N GLU A 5 -6.49 -39.13 14.46
CA GLU A 5 -6.29 -38.19 13.34
C GLU A 5 -4.90 -38.35 12.69
N PRO A 6 -4.70 -37.93 11.42
CA PRO A 6 -3.35 -37.78 10.87
C PRO A 6 -2.63 -36.62 11.57
N MET A 7 -2.30 -36.80 12.84
CA MET A 7 -1.42 -35.97 13.63
C MET A 7 -0.02 -36.13 13.04
N CYS A 8 0.57 -35.00 12.65
CA CYS A 8 1.93 -34.93 12.14
C CYS A 8 2.89 -35.53 13.18
N GLY A 9 3.55 -36.64 12.84
CA GLY A 9 4.42 -37.41 13.74
C GLY A 9 5.80 -36.79 14.01
N ARG A 10 5.91 -35.46 14.10
CA ARG A 10 7.14 -34.75 14.46
C ARG A 10 6.92 -34.05 15.81
N PRO A 11 7.57 -34.52 16.90
CA PRO A 11 7.36 -34.00 18.27
C PRO A 11 7.92 -32.59 18.53
N ASP A 12 8.50 -31.92 17.54
CA ASP A 12 9.03 -30.55 17.62
C ASP A 12 8.48 -29.65 16.50
N CYS A 13 7.22 -29.86 16.11
CA CYS A 13 6.52 -28.87 15.28
C CYS A 13 5.93 -27.77 16.19
N ASP A 14 6.83 -27.00 16.82
CA ASP A 14 6.49 -25.72 17.42
C ASP A 14 6.48 -24.67 16.30
N GLN A 15 5.36 -23.96 16.17
CA GLN A 15 5.03 -22.82 15.30
C GLN A 15 4.10 -23.03 14.08
N PRO A 16 3.21 -22.05 13.86
CA PRO A 16 1.77 -22.22 13.83
C PRO A 16 1.22 -22.36 12.40
N GLY A 17 0.02 -22.93 12.28
CA GLY A 17 -0.80 -22.85 11.07
C GLY A 17 -1.25 -21.43 10.75
N HIS A 18 -0.32 -20.53 10.41
CA HIS A 18 -0.60 -19.15 10.06
C HIS A 18 0.42 -18.63 9.03
N SER A 19 0.46 -19.24 7.84
CA SER A 19 1.39 -18.79 6.78
C SER A 19 0.78 -18.91 5.38
N SER A 20 -0.37 -18.27 5.15
CA SER A 20 -0.79 -17.97 3.77
C SER A 20 -1.59 -16.67 3.59
N HIS A 21 -1.77 -15.83 4.61
CA HIS A 21 -2.45 -14.52 4.48
C HIS A 21 -1.73 -13.39 5.25
N VAL A 22 -0.44 -13.54 5.57
CA VAL A 22 0.33 -12.55 6.37
C VAL A 22 0.78 -11.31 5.58
N ASN A 23 0.26 -11.09 4.36
CA ASN A 23 0.58 -9.93 3.54
C ASN A 23 -0.64 -9.32 2.82
N GLU A 24 -1.85 -9.57 3.34
CA GLU A 24 -3.05 -8.83 2.94
C GLU A 24 -3.16 -7.59 3.83
N PHE A 25 -2.41 -6.55 3.49
CA PHE A 25 -2.61 -5.25 4.10
C PHE A 25 -3.71 -4.52 3.32
N PHE A 26 -4.74 -4.05 4.03
CA PHE A 26 -5.80 -3.27 3.41
C PHE A 26 -5.27 -1.87 3.14
N VAL A 27 -5.10 -1.55 1.86
CA VAL A 27 -4.85 -0.18 1.45
C VAL A 27 -6.16 0.58 1.52
N GLU A 28 -6.17 1.68 2.27
CA GLU A 28 -7.32 2.57 2.33
C GLU A 28 -7.42 3.37 1.03
N LYS A 29 -6.35 4.10 0.69
CA LYS A 29 -6.27 4.92 -0.52
C LYS A 29 -4.85 5.31 -0.89
N ILE A 30 -4.66 5.74 -2.12
CA ILE A 30 -3.42 6.38 -2.57
C ILE A 30 -3.57 7.88 -2.30
N VAL A 31 -2.58 8.46 -1.62
CA VAL A 31 -2.57 9.86 -1.21
C VAL A 31 -1.46 10.66 -1.88
N GLY A 32 -0.68 10.01 -2.73
CA GLY A 32 0.45 10.63 -3.39
C GLY A 32 1.01 9.81 -4.53
N ARG A 33 1.68 10.49 -5.44
CA ARG A 33 2.48 9.91 -6.53
C ARG A 33 3.76 10.72 -6.63
N ARG A 34 4.87 10.04 -6.89
CA ARG A 34 6.12 10.70 -7.29
C ARG A 34 6.84 9.90 -8.34
N GLU A 35 7.54 10.60 -9.23
CA GLU A 35 8.55 9.94 -10.04
C GLU A 35 9.76 9.64 -9.16
N ASN A 36 10.27 8.42 -9.24
CA ASN A 36 11.51 8.04 -8.62
C ASN A 36 12.60 7.97 -9.70
N PRO A 37 13.43 9.02 -9.85
CA PRO A 37 14.50 9.02 -10.86
C PRO A 37 15.54 7.91 -10.58
N ALA A 38 15.68 7.46 -9.32
CA ALA A 38 16.61 6.40 -8.96
C ALA A 38 16.15 5.01 -9.42
N SER A 39 14.83 4.78 -9.51
CA SER A 39 14.25 3.48 -9.89
C SER A 39 13.66 3.49 -11.30
N GLY A 40 13.64 4.63 -11.99
CA GLY A 40 13.13 4.77 -13.36
C GLY A 40 11.62 4.56 -13.49
N GLY A 41 10.86 4.75 -12.41
CA GLY A 41 9.43 4.48 -12.37
C GLY A 41 8.67 5.39 -11.41
N PHE A 42 7.37 5.18 -11.29
CA PHE A 42 6.52 5.91 -10.35
C PHE A 42 6.39 5.16 -9.03
N SER A 43 6.53 5.90 -7.94
CA SER A 43 6.17 5.45 -6.60
C SER A 43 4.86 6.11 -6.21
N TRP A 44 4.01 5.37 -5.51
CA TRP A 44 2.73 5.85 -5.03
C TRP A 44 2.71 5.77 -3.51
N LEU A 45 2.23 6.82 -2.87
CA LEU A 45 2.09 6.86 -1.42
C LEU A 45 0.78 6.20 -1.04
N VAL A 46 0.90 5.01 -0.45
CA VAL A 46 -0.20 4.14 -0.07
C VAL A 46 -0.52 4.40 1.40
N LYS A 47 -1.75 4.83 1.66
CA LYS A 47 -2.28 4.96 3.02
C LYS A 47 -2.90 3.63 3.44
N TRP A 48 -2.40 3.10 4.54
CA TRP A 48 -2.89 1.85 5.11
C TRP A 48 -4.14 2.08 5.94
N ASP A 49 -5.14 1.22 5.76
CA ASP A 49 -6.34 1.20 6.59
C ASP A 49 -5.96 0.92 8.05
N HIS A 50 -6.63 1.59 8.99
CA HIS A 50 -6.30 1.62 10.42
C HIS A 50 -4.96 2.27 10.82
N TYR A 51 -4.20 2.85 9.89
CA TYR A 51 -2.97 3.57 10.22
C TYR A 51 -3.08 5.06 9.88
N PRO A 52 -2.47 5.94 10.70
CA PRO A 52 -2.37 7.35 10.36
C PRO A 52 -1.56 7.51 9.09
N ILE A 53 -1.85 8.57 8.35
CA ILE A 53 -1.16 8.87 7.10
C ILE A 53 0.34 9.01 7.29
N SER A 54 0.85 9.45 8.44
CA SER A 54 2.28 9.50 8.75
C SER A 54 2.99 8.13 8.69
N GLN A 55 2.24 7.03 8.70
CA GLN A 55 2.74 5.66 8.48
C GLN A 55 2.51 5.14 7.06
N ALA A 56 2.03 5.98 6.14
CA ALA A 56 1.93 5.65 4.72
C ALA A 56 3.30 5.25 4.16
N THR A 57 3.31 4.39 3.15
CA THR A 57 4.55 3.93 2.52
C THR A 57 4.54 4.18 1.02
N TRP A 58 5.72 4.37 0.44
CA TRP A 58 5.89 4.55 -0.99
C TRP A 58 6.01 3.19 -1.67
N GLU A 59 4.94 2.73 -2.29
CA GLU A 59 4.90 1.48 -3.04
C GLU A 59 5.25 1.73 -4.52
N VAL A 60 6.01 0.83 -5.12
CA VAL A 60 6.35 0.94 -6.55
C VAL A 60 5.14 0.55 -7.40
N GLY A 61 4.90 1.26 -8.51
CA GLY A 61 3.69 1.06 -9.33
C GLY A 61 3.48 -0.36 -9.87
N GLY A 62 4.51 -1.21 -9.88
CA GLY A 62 4.38 -2.64 -10.23
C GLY A 62 3.73 -3.50 -9.15
N ASP A 63 3.85 -3.13 -7.87
CA ASP A 63 3.30 -3.89 -6.74
C ASP A 63 1.81 -3.59 -6.51
N ILE A 64 1.37 -2.40 -6.94
CA ILE A 64 0.00 -1.90 -6.81
C ILE A 64 -0.92 -2.48 -7.91
N GLY A 65 -0.45 -3.45 -8.71
CA GLY A 65 -1.05 -4.00 -9.93
C GLY A 65 -2.43 -4.65 -9.83
N GLY A 66 -3.15 -4.52 -8.71
CA GLY A 66 -4.56 -4.91 -8.53
C GLY A 66 -5.47 -3.76 -8.05
N SER A 67 -4.96 -2.54 -7.99
CA SER A 67 -5.60 -1.43 -7.28
C SER A 67 -6.08 -0.30 -8.20
N GLU A 68 -6.65 -0.63 -9.36
CA GLU A 68 -7.21 0.36 -10.30
C GLU A 68 -8.19 1.31 -9.60
N LYS A 69 -8.99 0.79 -8.66
CA LYS A 69 -9.91 1.59 -7.84
C LYS A 69 -9.19 2.65 -7.01
N LEU A 70 -8.04 2.32 -6.43
CA LEU A 70 -7.28 3.26 -5.61
C LEU A 70 -6.62 4.34 -6.47
N VAL A 71 -6.14 3.95 -7.66
CA VAL A 71 -5.60 4.90 -8.63
C VAL A 71 -6.71 5.83 -9.15
N GLU A 72 -7.91 5.31 -9.38
CA GLU A 72 -9.06 6.10 -9.79
C GLU A 72 -9.50 7.09 -8.70
N GLN A 73 -9.58 6.64 -7.44
CA GLN A 73 -9.88 7.53 -6.31
C GLN A 73 -8.85 8.65 -6.17
N PHE A 74 -7.56 8.31 -6.25
CA PHE A 74 -6.50 9.31 -6.23
C PHE A 74 -6.61 10.33 -7.37
N ARG A 75 -6.96 9.87 -8.58
CA ARG A 75 -7.21 10.79 -9.71
C ARG A 75 -8.40 11.70 -9.46
N LEU A 76 -9.46 11.18 -8.86
CA LEU A 76 -10.66 11.95 -8.53
C LEU A 76 -10.37 12.99 -7.46
N GLU A 77 -9.72 12.61 -6.36
CA GLU A 77 -9.30 13.53 -5.29
C GLU A 77 -8.32 14.60 -5.83
N ALA A 78 -7.33 14.19 -6.64
CA ALA A 78 -6.41 15.13 -7.25
C ALA A 78 -7.15 16.12 -8.17
N LEU A 79 -8.10 15.63 -8.98
CA LEU A 79 -8.92 16.47 -9.85
C LEU A 79 -9.81 17.43 -9.04
N GLU A 80 -10.38 16.99 -7.92
CA GLU A 80 -11.17 17.83 -7.01
C GLU A 80 -10.31 18.94 -6.38
N GLU A 81 -9.06 18.65 -6.03
CA GLU A 81 -8.08 19.64 -5.58
C GLU A 81 -7.55 20.53 -6.72
N GLY A 82 -7.88 20.22 -7.98
CA GLY A 82 -7.44 20.95 -9.17
C GLY A 82 -6.05 20.56 -9.67
N TRP A 83 -5.50 19.44 -9.20
CA TRP A 83 -4.25 18.85 -9.64
C TRP A 83 -4.48 17.78 -10.70
N ASP A 84 -3.85 17.97 -11.86
CA ASP A 84 -3.91 16.96 -12.91
C ASP A 84 -2.78 15.93 -12.74
N VAL A 85 -3.15 14.67 -12.52
CA VAL A 85 -2.21 13.55 -12.30
C VAL A 85 -1.37 13.24 -13.55
N ASP A 86 -1.86 13.58 -14.74
CA ASP A 86 -1.12 13.39 -15.98
C ASP A 86 -0.06 14.49 -16.18
N GLN A 87 -0.40 15.73 -15.81
CA GLN A 87 0.53 16.87 -15.90
C GLN A 87 1.60 16.88 -14.79
N ASN A 88 1.26 16.41 -13.59
CA ASN A 88 2.18 16.39 -12.46
C ASN A 88 2.62 14.95 -12.12
N PRO A 89 3.81 14.52 -12.56
CA PRO A 89 4.32 13.18 -12.23
C PRO A 89 4.60 13.00 -10.74
N SER A 90 4.82 14.11 -10.02
CA SER A 90 4.98 14.15 -8.57
C SER A 90 3.96 15.09 -7.92
N LEU A 91 2.99 14.53 -7.22
CA LEU A 91 1.96 15.27 -6.49
C LEU A 91 1.54 14.51 -5.22
N LEU A 92 1.19 15.27 -4.20
CA LEU A 92 0.63 14.76 -2.94
C LEU A 92 -0.74 15.40 -2.76
N LEU A 93 -1.74 14.62 -2.34
CA LEU A 93 -3.02 15.17 -1.93
C LEU A 93 -2.84 16.00 -0.66
N GLY A 94 -3.73 16.95 -0.42
CA GLY A 94 -3.73 17.77 0.79
C GLY A 94 -3.70 16.94 2.08
N GLU A 95 -4.31 15.75 2.08
CA GLU A 95 -4.28 14.83 3.22
C GLU A 95 -2.86 14.32 3.52
N ALA A 96 -2.07 13.99 2.49
CA ALA A 96 -0.67 13.57 2.69
C ALA A 96 0.17 14.72 3.24
N ILE A 97 -0.06 15.95 2.76
CA ILE A 97 0.63 17.15 3.24
C ILE A 97 0.30 17.43 4.71
N ASP A 98 -0.98 17.35 5.08
CA ASP A 98 -1.45 17.45 6.48
C ASP A 98 -0.84 16.35 7.36
N GLY A 99 -0.65 15.17 6.79
CA GLY A 99 0.04 14.03 7.38
C GLY A 99 1.53 14.20 7.67
N GLY A 100 2.12 15.32 7.22
CA GLY A 100 3.54 15.60 7.31
C GLY A 100 4.36 15.03 6.14
N TRP A 101 3.71 14.62 5.05
CA TRP A 101 4.42 14.22 3.82
C TRP A 101 4.65 15.42 2.93
N PHE A 102 5.90 15.59 2.53
CA PHE A 102 6.30 16.61 1.58
C PHE A 102 7.20 15.98 0.52
N LEU A 103 7.08 16.48 -0.70
CA LEU A 103 8.04 16.20 -1.75
C LEU A 103 9.23 17.12 -1.52
N ASP A 104 10.42 16.55 -1.36
CA ASP A 104 11.67 17.31 -1.34
C ASP A 104 11.92 17.80 -2.78
N TYR A 105 12.02 19.12 -2.96
CA TYR A 105 12.19 19.79 -4.26
C TYR A 105 13.60 20.35 -4.41
#